data_AF-A0AA43L2H7-F1
#
_entry.id   AF-A0AA43L2H7-F1
#
_cell.length_a   1.000
_cell.length_b   1.000
_cell.length_c   1.000
_cell.angle_alpha   90.00
_cell.angle_beta   90.00
_cell.angle_gamma   90.00
#
_symmetry.space_group_name_H-M   'P 1'
#
loop_
_entity.id
_entity.type
_entity.pdbx_description
1 polymer ?
#
loop_
_entity_poly.entity_id
_entity_poly.type
_entity_poly.pdbx_seq_one_letter_code
_entity_poly.pdbx_strand_id
1 'polypeptide(L)'
;MKKGSQLQWYLFLFIAIGLFSINLFIGNMLINIGIIVLAIIIYQYGSPVLFKEYNARKQKQLAESRKIREAANEVLRSGKLLKK
;
A
#
# COMPACT_ATOMS: atom_id res chain seq x y z
N MET A 1 8.01 -3.15 21.38
CA MET A 1 8.02 -3.54 19.94
C MET A 1 9.43 -3.38 19.39
N LYS A 2 10.05 -4.46 18.88
CA LYS A 2 11.44 -4.47 18.42
C LYS A 2 11.63 -3.52 17.22
N LYS A 3 12.23 -2.35 17.43
CA LYS A 3 12.63 -1.39 16.37
C LYS A 3 13.51 -2.03 15.27
N GLY A 4 14.17 -3.16 15.57
CA GLY A 4 15.00 -3.90 14.62
C GLY A 4 14.28 -4.43 13.38
N SER A 5 12.95 -4.64 13.41
CA SER A 5 12.24 -5.22 12.26
C SER A 5 12.00 -4.22 11.12
N GLN A 6 11.77 -2.94 11.41
CA GLN A 6 11.52 -1.93 10.37
C GLN A 6 12.77 -1.64 9.54
N LEU A 7 13.93 -1.53 10.20
CA LEU A 7 15.20 -1.28 9.52
C LEU A 7 15.55 -2.40 8.54
N GLN A 8 15.31 -3.66 8.92
CA GLN A 8 15.52 -4.82 8.05
C GLN A 8 14.69 -4.72 6.77
N TRP A 9 13.40 -4.36 6.88
CA TRP A 9 12.54 -4.19 5.72
C TRP A 9 12.94 -3.00 4.85
N TYR A 10 13.43 -1.90 5.43
CA TYR A 10 13.99 -0.79 4.65
C TYR A 10 15.26 -1.22 3.91
N LEU A 11 16.11 -2.05 4.54
CA LEU A 11 17.30 -2.59 3.91
C LEU A 11 16.95 -3.51 2.73
N PHE A 12 15.98 -4.41 2.92
CA PHE A 12 15.48 -5.28 1.84
C PHE A 12 14.89 -4.47 0.68
N LEU A 13 14.13 -3.43 0.99
CA LEU A 13 13.59 -2.53 -0.03
C LEU A 13 14.70 -1.81 -0.79
N PHE A 14 15.72 -1.30 -0.08
CA PHE A 14 16.87 -0.65 -0.68
C PHE A 14 17.67 -1.60 -1.59
N ILE A 15 17.93 -2.83 -1.13
CA ILE A 15 18.60 -3.87 -1.93
C ILE A 15 17.78 -4.21 -3.17
N ALA A 16 16.47 -4.37 -3.05
CA ALA A 16 15.61 -4.69 -4.18
C ALA A 16 15.63 -3.58 -5.26
N ILE A 17 15.60 -2.31 -4.84
CA ILE A 17 15.72 -1.17 -5.75
C ILE A 17 17.10 -1.13 -6.40
N GLY A 18 18.18 -1.34 -5.64
CA GLY A 18 19.54 -1.39 -6.17
C GLY A 18 19.73 -2.49 -7.22
N LEU A 19 19.24 -3.70 -6.93
CA LEU A 19 19.27 -4.82 -7.87
C LEU A 19 18.45 -4.52 -9.13
N PHE A 20 17.28 -3.91 -8.99
CA PHE A 20 16.47 -3.47 -10.14
C PHE A 20 17.21 -2.46 -11.01
N SER A 21 17.81 -1.43 -10.41
CA SER A 21 18.58 -0.41 -11.12
C SER A 21 19.80 -0.99 -11.83
N ILE A 22 20.53 -1.92 -11.21
CA ILE A 22 21.69 -2.57 -11.85
C ILE A 22 21.22 -3.44 -13.03
N ASN A 23 20.15 -4.21 -12.83
CA ASN A 23 19.67 -5.13 -13.86
C ASN A 23 19.02 -4.42 -15.07
N LEU A 24 18.53 -3.19 -14.89
CA LEU A 24 18.10 -2.32 -15.98
C LEU A 24 19.20 -2.10 -17.04
N PHE A 25 20.47 -2.06 -16.62
CA PHE A 25 21.60 -1.93 -17.55
C PHE A 25 22.06 -3.25 -18.17
N ILE A 26 21.88 -4.37 -17.46
CA ILE A 26 22.29 -5.71 -17.92
C ILE A 26 21.30 -6.25 -18.97
N GLY A 27 20.03 -5.86 -18.89
CA GLY A 27 19.00 -6.30 -19.84
C GLY A 27 18.57 -7.77 -19.68
N ASN A 28 18.96 -8.43 -18.59
CA ASN A 28 18.62 -9.84 -18.37
C ASN A 28 17.20 -9.99 -17.82
N MET A 29 16.30 -10.50 -18.66
CA MET A 29 14.87 -10.66 -18.35
C MET A 29 14.60 -11.66 -17.21
N LEU A 30 15.40 -12.72 -17.07
CA LEU A 30 15.21 -13.72 -16.01
C LEU A 30 15.48 -13.12 -14.62
N ILE A 31 16.50 -12.27 -14.52
CA ILE A 31 16.84 -11.59 -13.27
C ILE A 31 15.72 -10.60 -12.88
N ASN A 32 15.11 -9.93 -13.86
CA ASN A 32 13.96 -9.04 -13.60
C ASN A 32 12.77 -9.79 -12.98
N ILE A 33 12.48 -11.02 -13.42
CA ILE A 33 11.40 -11.83 -12.84
C ILE A 33 11.70 -12.14 -11.37
N GLY A 34 12.94 -12.51 -11.03
CA GLY A 34 13.35 -12.74 -9.64
C GLY A 34 13.20 -11.48 -8.76
N ILE A 35 13.56 -10.31 -9.29
CA ILE A 35 13.41 -9.03 -8.60
C ILE A 35 11.93 -8.68 -8.38
N ILE A 36 11.07 -8.95 -9.36
CA ILE A 36 9.61 -8.77 -9.21
C ILE A 36 9.06 -9.66 -8.10
N VAL A 37 9.45 -10.93 -8.05
CA VAL A 37 9.05 -11.86 -6.99
C VAL A 37 9.51 -11.35 -5.62
N LEU A 38 10.76 -10.89 -5.51
CA LEU A 38 11.28 -10.30 -4.28
C LEU A 38 10.49 -9.05 -3.86
N ALA A 39 10.14 -8.18 -4.81
CA ALA A 39 9.33 -6.99 -4.56
C ALA A 39 7.93 -7.36 -4.06
N ILE A 40 7.30 -8.41 -4.60
CA ILE A 40 6.00 -8.91 -4.12
C ILE A 40 6.11 -9.37 -2.66
N ILE A 41 7.17 -10.10 -2.29
CA ILE A 41 7.39 -10.56 -0.92
C ILE A 41 7.55 -9.36 0.03
N ILE A 42 8.35 -8.36 -0.37
CA ILE A 42 8.53 -7.13 0.42
C ILE A 42 7.21 -6.37 0.54
N TYR A 43 6.41 -6.32 -0.53
CA TYR A 43 5.09 -5.69 -0.49
C TYR A 43 4.13 -6.40 0.47
N GLN A 44 4.09 -7.74 0.45
CA GLN A 44 3.14 -8.49 1.27
C GLN A 44 3.51 -8.50 2.75
N TYR A 45 4.78 -8.64 3.09
CA TYR A 45 5.25 -8.81 4.48
C TYR A 45 5.91 -7.55 5.05
N GLY A 46 6.60 -6.78 4.23
CA GLY A 46 7.27 -5.54 4.63
C GLY A 46 6.34 -4.33 4.68
N SER A 47 5.37 -4.22 3.75
CA SER A 47 4.46 -3.06 3.71
C SER A 47 3.67 -2.81 5.01
N PRO A 48 3.10 -3.84 5.68
CA PRO A 48 2.41 -3.63 6.96
C PRO A 48 3.34 -3.11 8.07
N VAL A 49 4.64 -3.37 7.98
CA VAL A 49 5.66 -2.99 8.97
C VAL A 49 6.24 -1.61 8.65
N LEU A 50 6.57 -1.36 7.38
CA LEU A 50 7.13 -0.10 6.89
C LEU A 50 6.10 1.03 6.90
N PHE A 51 4.89 0.76 6.41
CA PHE A 51 3.86 1.77 6.17
C PHE A 51 2.73 1.73 7.20
N LYS A 52 2.97 1.16 8.39
CA LYS A 52 1.94 1.01 9.43
C LYS A 52 1.16 2.30 9.71
N GLU A 53 1.87 3.39 9.96
CA GLU A 53 1.25 4.69 10.26
C GLU A 53 0.54 5.30 9.04
N TYR A 54 1.15 5.20 7.87
CA TYR A 54 0.56 5.67 6.63
C TYR A 54 -0.75 4.93 6.32
N ASN A 55 -0.74 3.60 6.41
CA ASN A 55 -1.90 2.75 6.21
C ASN A 55 -3.01 3.05 7.22
N ALA A 56 -2.66 3.30 8.49
CA ALA A 56 -3.63 3.70 9.50
C ALA A 56 -4.32 5.03 9.15
N ARG A 57 -3.57 6.03 8.65
CA ARG A 57 -4.16 7.31 8.19
C ARG A 57 -5.07 7.10 6.98
N LYS A 58 -4.64 6.29 6.01
CA LYS A 58 -5.43 5.99 4.81
C LYS A 58 -6.74 5.28 5.17
N GLN A 59 -6.71 4.31 6.08
CA GLN A 59 -7.91 3.63 6.54
C GLN A 59 -8.91 4.56 7.23
N LYS A 60 -8.43 5.53 8.02
CA LYS A 60 -9.30 6.55 8.62
C LYS A 60 -10.00 7.41 7.57
N GLN A 61 -9.26 7.90 6.58
CA GLN A 61 -9.85 8.69 5.47
C GLN A 61 -10.88 7.89 4.67
N LEU A 62 -10.60 6.60 4.42
CA LEU A 62 -11.55 5.71 3.74
C LEU A 62 -12.82 5.48 4.58
N ALA A 63 -12.69 5.33 5.90
CA ALA A 63 -13.83 5.18 6.79
C ALA A 63 -14.70 6.44 6.84
N GLU A 64 -14.09 7.63 6.91
CA GLU A 64 -14.82 8.90 6.84
C GLU A 64 -15.54 9.07 5.49
N SER A 65 -14.85 8.78 4.39
CA SER A 65 -15.43 8.84 3.05
C SER A 65 -16.59 7.85 2.87
N ARG A 66 -16.51 6.65 3.49
CA ARG A 66 -17.61 5.68 3.48
C ARG A 66 -18.83 6.21 4.22
N LYS A 67 -18.66 6.78 5.42
CA LYS A 67 -19.76 7.38 6.19
C LYS A 67 -20.49 8.47 5.38
N ILE A 68 -19.73 9.32 4.69
CA ILE A 68 -20.31 10.37 3.84
C ILE A 68 -21.10 9.75 2.67
N ARG A 69 -20.55 8.74 1.99
CA ARG A 69 -21.25 8.03 0.90
C ARG A 69 -22.52 7.32 1.37
N GLU A 70 -22.47 6.68 2.54
CA GLU A 70 -23.62 6.00 3.14
C GLU A 70 -24.72 7.01 3.50
N ALA A 71 -24.37 8.12 4.15
CA ALA A 71 -25.32 9.18 4.48
C ALA A 71 -25.93 9.82 3.21
N ALA A 72 -25.12 10.07 2.16
CA ALA A 72 -25.62 10.59 0.89
C ALA A 72 -26.60 9.60 0.22
N ASN A 73 -26.26 8.31 0.20
CA ASN A 73 -27.13 7.27 -0.34
C ASN A 73 -28.43 7.10 0.45
N GLU A 74 -28.39 7.26 1.77
CA GLU A 74 -29.57 7.18 2.63
C GLU A 74 -30.50 8.39 2.42
N VAL A 75 -29.94 9.59 2.27
CA VAL A 75 -30.70 10.80 1.93
C VAL A 75 -31.36 10.68 0.55
N LEU A 76 -30.65 10.10 -0.43
CA LEU A 76 -31.20 9.81 -1.75
C LEU A 76 -32.30 8.74 -1.70
N ARG A 77 -32.10 7.62 -0.99
CA ARG A 77 -33.08 6.52 -0.87
C ARG A 77 -34.32 6.91 -0.06
N SER A 78 -34.17 7.73 0.97
CA SER A 78 -35.30 8.16 1.82
C SER A 78 -36.25 9.13 1.11
N GLY A 79 -35.92 9.59 -0.10
CA GLY A 79 -36.73 10.56 -0.84
C GLY A 79 -36.86 11.91 -0.12
N LYS A 80 -36.09 12.16 0.94
CA LYS A 80 -36.10 13.42 1.70
C LYS A 80 -35.77 14.62 0.83
N LEU A 81 -34.98 14.44 -0.24
CA LEU A 81 -34.70 15.47 -1.23
C LEU A 81 -35.86 15.75 -2.21
N LEU A 82 -36.79 14.81 -2.37
CA LEU A 82 -37.95 14.91 -3.28
C LEU A 82 -39.23 15.40 -2.57
N LYS A 83 -39.26 15.40 -1.23
CA LYS A 83 -40.30 16.09 -0.44
C LYS A 83 -39.95 17.58 -0.32
N LYS A 84 -40.14 18.33 -1.40
CA LYS A 84 -40.26 19.79 -1.35
C LYS A 84 -41.57 20.20 -2.00
#